data_AF-A0AAD1ZB80-F1
#
_entry.id   AF-A0AAD1ZB80-F1
#
_cell.length_a   1.000
_cell.length_b   1.000
_cell.length_c   1.000
_cell.angle_alpha   90.00
_cell.angle_beta   90.00
_cell.angle_gamma   90.00
#
_symmetry.space_group_name_H-M   'P 1'
#
loop_
_entity.id
_entity.type
_entity.pdbx_description
1 polymer ?
#
loop_
_entity_poly.entity_id
_entity_poly.type
_entity_poly.pdbx_seq_one_letter_code
_entity_poly.pdbx_strand_id
1 'polypeptide(L)'
;MDTGGNALPSGADGKKRKVSYYYDPEVGNYYYGQFHPMKPHRMRITHTLLAHYGLLQNMTVLRPNPARERDICRFHADDYVKFLKTVTPETQQDYMMQLRRFNVGDDCPVFHGLYSFCQTYAGGSIGGAVKLNHKKCDIAINWAGGLHHAKKCEASGFCYVNDIVLAILELLKYHEADEDEDDKMEEKGPDSDVYVESESNSIPNRVRMKSVEPEENDKDDMKVYEHTREVGSSSVEMTCLEGSISAEEVIDAPHDKVEQPNSKNLHDQHDEMEQD
;
A
#
# COMPACT_ATOMS: atom_id res chain seq x y z
N MET A 1 -11.00 -34.54 15.76
CA MET A 1 -11.16 -33.66 14.59
C MET A 1 -9.95 -32.76 14.58
N ASP A 2 -9.12 -32.88 13.55
CA ASP A 2 -7.83 -32.19 13.46
C ASP A 2 -8.07 -30.66 13.50
N THR A 3 -7.71 -30.01 14.60
CA THR A 3 -7.90 -28.56 14.79
C THR A 3 -6.78 -27.78 14.12
N GLY A 4 -6.39 -28.16 12.89
CA GLY A 4 -5.15 -27.81 12.18
C GLY A 4 -4.95 -26.33 11.82
N GLY A 5 -5.52 -25.39 12.58
CA GLY A 5 -5.17 -23.99 12.56
C GLY A 5 -3.90 -23.72 13.37
N ASN A 6 -3.05 -22.84 12.85
CA ASN A 6 -1.81 -22.41 13.49
C ASN A 6 -2.02 -21.22 14.45
N ALA A 7 -3.15 -20.52 14.36
CA ALA A 7 -3.46 -19.38 15.21
C ALA A 7 -4.20 -19.74 16.50
N LEU A 8 -4.27 -18.77 17.41
CA LEU A 8 -5.09 -18.84 18.62
C LEU A 8 -6.58 -18.97 18.24
N PRO A 9 -7.40 -19.67 19.06
CA PRO A 9 -8.85 -19.69 18.89
C PRO A 9 -9.42 -18.27 18.78
N SER A 10 -10.19 -17.99 17.74
CA SER A 10 -10.76 -16.65 17.49
C SER A 10 -12.12 -16.72 16.78
N GLY A 11 -12.87 -15.61 16.81
CA GLY A 11 -14.20 -15.51 16.21
C GLY A 11 -15.33 -16.07 17.09
N ALA A 12 -16.58 -15.86 16.66
CA ALA A 12 -17.77 -16.27 17.41
C ALA A 12 -17.89 -17.80 17.60
N ASP A 13 -17.25 -18.59 16.72
CA ASP A 13 -17.26 -20.05 16.80
C ASP A 13 -16.04 -20.65 17.54
N GLY A 14 -15.13 -19.80 18.04
CA GLY A 14 -14.01 -20.19 18.90
C GLY A 14 -13.03 -21.17 18.25
N LYS A 15 -12.97 -21.25 16.92
CA LYS A 15 -12.10 -22.20 16.21
C LYS A 15 -10.73 -21.60 15.93
N LYS A 16 -9.72 -22.47 15.93
CA LYS A 16 -8.38 -22.12 15.43
C LYS A 16 -8.44 -21.94 13.92
N ARG A 17 -7.78 -20.91 13.41
CA ARG A 17 -7.68 -20.59 11.98
C ARG A 17 -6.26 -20.78 11.46
N LYS A 18 -6.15 -21.13 10.18
CA LYS A 18 -4.89 -21.16 9.43
C LYS A 18 -4.60 -19.75 8.93
N VAL A 19 -3.64 -19.08 9.54
CA VAL A 19 -3.20 -17.73 9.18
C VAL A 19 -1.93 -17.83 8.35
N SER A 20 -1.95 -17.21 7.18
CA SER A 20 -0.77 -16.94 6.36
C SER A 20 -0.42 -15.46 6.43
N TYR A 21 0.82 -15.12 6.77
CA TYR A 21 1.31 -13.75 6.89
C TYR A 21 2.40 -13.50 5.86
N TYR A 22 2.21 -12.50 5.00
CA TYR A 22 3.14 -12.14 3.95
C TYR A 22 4.07 -11.02 4.41
N TYR A 23 5.38 -11.27 4.28
CA TYR A 23 6.43 -10.33 4.63
C TYR A 23 7.66 -10.52 3.75
N ASP A 24 8.13 -9.43 3.13
CA ASP A 24 9.44 -9.37 2.50
C ASP A 24 10.38 -8.54 3.39
N PRO A 25 11.54 -9.08 3.82
CA PRO A 25 12.51 -8.35 4.63
C PRO A 25 12.98 -7.01 4.02
N GLU A 26 12.95 -6.89 2.69
CA GLU A 26 13.38 -5.69 1.95
C GLU A 26 12.30 -4.61 1.89
N VAL A 27 11.03 -4.92 2.17
CA VAL A 27 9.92 -3.96 2.01
C VAL A 27 10.09 -2.70 2.88
N GLY A 28 10.80 -2.82 4.01
CA GLY A 28 11.10 -1.71 4.90
C GLY A 28 12.27 -0.82 4.46
N ASN A 29 13.02 -1.21 3.42
CA ASN A 29 14.20 -0.49 2.93
C ASN A 29 13.86 0.57 1.86
N TYR A 30 12.64 0.54 1.31
CA TYR A 30 12.21 1.55 0.32
C TYR A 30 12.00 2.91 0.98
N TYR A 31 12.36 3.97 0.26
CA TYR A 31 12.35 5.34 0.74
C TYR A 31 11.69 6.27 -0.28
N TYR A 32 10.54 6.85 0.08
CA TYR A 32 9.77 7.73 -0.80
C TYR A 32 10.45 9.08 -1.06
N GLY A 33 11.37 9.49 -0.19
CA GLY A 33 12.02 10.80 -0.30
C GLY A 33 12.05 11.55 1.03
N GLN A 34 12.84 12.63 1.03
CA GLN A 34 12.94 13.53 2.17
C GLN A 34 11.58 14.18 2.43
N PHE A 35 11.22 14.30 3.71
CA PHE A 35 9.95 14.89 4.18
C PHE A 35 8.66 14.16 3.77
N HIS A 36 8.71 13.17 2.88
CA HIS A 36 7.53 12.43 2.45
C HIS A 36 6.93 11.59 3.62
N PRO A 37 5.61 11.66 3.89
CA PRO A 37 5.01 11.04 5.09
C PRO A 37 4.92 9.51 5.01
N MET A 38 4.80 8.93 3.81
CA MET A 38 4.81 7.47 3.63
C MET A 38 6.20 6.91 3.95
N LYS A 39 6.30 6.11 5.03
CA LYS A 39 7.52 5.41 5.44
C LYS A 39 7.32 3.89 5.40
N PRO A 40 7.74 3.18 4.32
CA PRO A 40 7.66 1.72 4.22
C PRO A 40 8.30 0.97 5.39
N HIS A 41 9.29 1.59 6.05
CA HIS A 41 9.93 1.09 7.27
C HIS A 41 8.95 0.67 8.37
N ARG A 42 7.74 1.25 8.43
CA ARG A 42 6.68 0.85 9.37
C ARG A 42 6.37 -0.66 9.30
N MET A 43 6.51 -1.28 8.13
CA MET A 43 6.28 -2.72 7.95
C MET A 43 7.35 -3.57 8.64
N ARG A 44 8.60 -3.10 8.67
CA ARG A 44 9.68 -3.75 9.42
C ARG A 44 9.43 -3.66 10.92
N ILE A 45 9.01 -2.48 11.41
CA ILE A 45 8.64 -2.29 12.82
C ILE A 45 7.52 -3.26 13.22
N THR A 46 6.44 -3.34 12.43
CA THR A 46 5.35 -4.28 12.67
C THR A 46 5.83 -5.72 12.72
N HIS A 47 6.65 -6.16 11.75
CA HIS A 47 7.21 -7.52 11.73
C HIS A 47 8.04 -7.83 12.99
N THR A 48 8.92 -6.91 13.38
CA THR A 48 9.76 -7.05 14.58
C THR A 48 8.92 -7.16 15.84
N LEU A 49 7.85 -6.35 15.98
CA LEU A 49 6.93 -6.46 17.12
C LEU A 49 6.22 -7.81 17.15
N LEU A 50 5.72 -8.29 16.01
CA LEU A 50 5.08 -9.61 15.91
C LEU A 50 6.04 -10.74 16.33
N ALA A 51 7.33 -10.62 15.98
CA ALA A 51 8.37 -11.56 16.39
C ALA A 51 8.58 -11.55 17.91
N HIS A 52 8.75 -10.37 18.51
CA HIS A 52 8.97 -10.22 19.95
C HIS A 52 7.76 -10.63 20.81
N TYR A 53 6.54 -10.47 20.29
CA TYR A 53 5.35 -11.00 20.93
C TYR A 53 5.17 -12.52 20.77
N GLY A 54 6.07 -13.20 20.05
CA GLY A 54 5.97 -14.63 19.78
C GLY A 54 4.75 -14.99 18.91
N LEU A 55 4.24 -14.05 18.11
CA LEU A 55 3.05 -14.27 17.28
C LEU A 55 3.40 -14.96 15.96
N LEU A 56 4.62 -14.77 15.44
CA LEU A 56 5.05 -15.39 14.19
C LEU A 56 4.97 -16.92 14.21
N GLN A 57 5.22 -17.56 15.36
CA GLN A 57 5.12 -19.01 15.51
C GLN A 57 3.69 -19.54 15.41
N ASN A 58 2.68 -18.67 15.49
CA ASN A 58 1.27 -18.99 15.36
C ASN A 58 0.72 -18.68 13.96
N MET A 59 1.60 -18.45 12.98
CA MET A 59 1.26 -18.11 11.60
C MET A 59 2.25 -18.80 10.65
N THR A 60 1.85 -18.96 9.39
CA THR A 60 2.77 -19.34 8.31
C THR A 60 3.33 -18.07 7.68
N VAL A 61 4.59 -17.76 7.95
CA VAL A 61 5.25 -16.54 7.43
C VAL A 61 5.81 -16.81 6.03
N LEU A 62 5.30 -16.10 5.04
CA LEU A 62 5.59 -16.30 3.62
C LEU A 62 6.26 -15.06 3.04
N ARG A 63 7.33 -15.27 2.26
CA ARG A 63 7.84 -14.20 1.40
C ARG A 63 6.93 -14.07 0.17
N PRO A 64 6.38 -12.89 -0.14
CA PRO A 64 5.58 -12.72 -1.35
C PRO A 64 6.44 -12.90 -2.60
N ASN A 65 5.89 -13.58 -3.61
CA ASN A 65 6.49 -13.55 -4.94
C ASN A 65 6.16 -12.22 -5.61
N PRO A 66 7.14 -11.53 -6.22
CA PRO A 66 6.89 -10.27 -6.90
C PRO A 66 5.79 -10.43 -7.97
N ALA A 67 4.76 -9.58 -7.92
CA ALA A 67 3.69 -9.60 -8.91
C ALA A 67 4.26 -9.43 -10.33
N ARG A 68 3.79 -10.24 -11.26
CA ARG A 68 4.21 -10.14 -12.67
C ARG A 68 3.53 -8.95 -13.32
N GLU A 69 4.17 -8.41 -14.36
CA GLU A 69 3.58 -7.34 -15.17
C GLU A 69 2.17 -7.70 -15.66
N ARG A 70 2.00 -8.94 -16.17
CA ARG A 70 0.69 -9.46 -16.60
C ARG A 70 -0.36 -9.44 -15.49
N ASP A 71 0.05 -9.66 -14.24
CA ASP A 71 -0.87 -9.73 -13.11
C ASP A 71 -1.33 -8.31 -12.75
N ILE A 72 -0.42 -7.33 -12.77
CA ILE A 72 -0.72 -5.91 -12.54
C ILE A 72 -1.61 -5.34 -13.66
N CYS A 73 -1.36 -5.73 -14.91
CA CYS A 73 -2.14 -5.32 -16.08
C CYS A 73 -3.57 -5.88 -16.13
N ARG A 74 -3.95 -6.80 -15.22
CA ARG A 74 -5.36 -7.24 -15.11
C ARG A 74 -6.31 -6.10 -14.77
N PHE A 75 -5.81 -5.08 -14.07
CA PHE A 75 -6.56 -3.87 -13.77
C PHE A 75 -5.94 -2.64 -14.44
N HIS A 76 -4.62 -2.45 -14.30
CA HIS A 76 -3.94 -1.24 -14.76
C HIS A 76 -3.70 -1.25 -16.27
N ALA A 77 -3.64 -0.05 -16.87
CA ALA A 77 -3.31 0.08 -18.29
C ALA A 77 -1.85 -0.31 -18.59
N ASP A 78 -1.64 -1.00 -19.71
CA ASP A 78 -0.31 -1.50 -20.11
C ASP A 78 0.75 -0.39 -20.21
N ASP A 79 0.37 0.79 -20.71
CA ASP A 79 1.29 1.91 -20.87
C ASP A 79 1.68 2.52 -19.52
N TYR A 80 0.75 2.56 -18.55
CA TYR A 80 1.02 2.97 -17.18
C TYR A 80 1.98 2.00 -16.47
N VAL A 81 1.74 0.68 -16.56
CA VAL A 81 2.61 -0.32 -15.94
C VAL A 81 4.01 -0.31 -16.56
N LYS A 82 4.11 -0.20 -17.90
CA LYS A 82 5.39 -0.05 -18.59
C LYS A 82 6.12 1.20 -18.12
N PHE A 83 5.43 2.32 -17.95
CA PHE A 83 6.03 3.54 -17.42
C PHE A 83 6.58 3.33 -16.00
N LEU A 84 5.80 2.76 -15.07
CA LEU A 84 6.26 2.50 -13.69
C LEU A 84 7.50 1.59 -13.68
N LYS A 85 7.54 0.60 -14.59
CA LYS A 85 8.67 -0.32 -14.73
C LYS A 85 9.94 0.35 -15.26
N THR A 86 9.81 1.37 -16.10
CA THR A 86 10.95 2.03 -16.76
C THR A 86 11.47 3.25 -16.02
N VAL A 87 10.60 4.00 -15.32
CA VAL A 87 10.95 5.28 -14.72
C VAL A 87 11.89 5.09 -13.53
N THR A 88 12.98 5.85 -13.51
CA THR A 88 13.94 5.91 -12.40
C THR A 88 14.25 7.36 -12.03
N PRO A 89 14.82 7.64 -10.85
CA PRO A 89 15.22 8.99 -10.49
C PRO A 89 16.15 9.66 -11.52
N GLU A 90 17.00 8.89 -12.21
CA GLU A 90 17.94 9.37 -13.23
C GLU A 90 17.25 9.68 -14.56
N THR A 91 16.21 8.92 -14.90
CA THR A 91 15.55 8.97 -16.21
C THR A 91 14.26 9.81 -16.20
N GLN A 92 13.74 10.17 -15.02
CA GLN A 92 12.45 10.84 -14.90
C GLN A 92 12.33 12.13 -15.74
N GLN A 93 13.43 12.84 -15.97
CA GLN A 93 13.46 14.04 -16.82
C GLN A 93 13.08 13.77 -18.28
N ASP A 94 13.31 12.56 -18.77
CA ASP A 94 12.91 12.13 -20.13
C ASP A 94 11.40 11.80 -20.22
N TYR A 95 10.71 11.71 -19.08
CA TYR A 95 9.31 11.31 -18.96
C TYR A 95 8.37 12.41 -18.46
N MET A 96 8.72 13.70 -18.65
CA MET A 96 7.95 14.85 -18.15
C MET A 96 6.47 14.88 -18.57
N MET A 97 6.12 14.32 -19.74
CA MET A 97 4.72 14.23 -20.18
C MET A 97 3.99 13.08 -19.47
N GLN A 98 4.64 11.93 -19.33
CA GLN A 98 4.11 10.74 -18.68
C GLN A 98 3.95 10.95 -17.17
N LEU A 99 4.91 11.62 -16.51
CA LEU A 99 4.82 11.99 -15.09
C LEU A 99 3.55 12.77 -14.80
N ARG A 100 3.24 13.78 -15.63
CA ARG A 100 1.98 14.53 -15.52
C ARG A 100 0.76 13.68 -15.85
N ARG A 101 0.80 12.92 -16.94
CA ARG A 101 -0.31 12.07 -17.39
C ARG A 101 -0.70 11.00 -16.36
N PHE A 102 0.30 10.42 -15.68
CA PHE A 102 0.14 9.31 -14.75
C PHE A 102 0.15 9.76 -13.28
N ASN A 103 0.14 11.09 -13.05
CA ASN A 103 0.12 11.71 -11.72
C ASN A 103 1.25 11.21 -10.79
N VAL A 104 2.46 11.14 -11.32
CA VAL A 104 3.69 10.77 -10.59
C VAL A 104 4.58 12.01 -10.50
N GLY A 105 4.89 12.44 -9.28
CA GLY A 105 5.46 13.74 -8.97
C GLY A 105 5.41 14.02 -7.46
N ASP A 106 4.65 15.03 -7.05
CA ASP A 106 4.64 15.54 -5.66
C ASP A 106 4.24 14.47 -4.62
N ASP A 107 2.96 14.07 -4.63
CA ASP A 107 2.42 13.06 -3.69
C ASP A 107 2.88 11.64 -4.05
N CYS A 108 3.27 11.40 -5.29
CA CYS A 108 3.66 10.08 -5.78
C CYS A 108 5.04 10.18 -6.42
N PRO A 109 6.12 10.36 -5.63
CA PRO A 109 7.46 10.62 -6.17
C PRO A 109 8.03 9.43 -6.92
N VAL A 110 8.98 9.69 -7.82
CA VAL A 110 9.87 8.67 -8.36
C VAL A 110 10.98 8.41 -7.35
N PHE A 111 11.18 7.15 -6.97
CA PHE A 111 12.25 6.73 -6.07
C PHE A 111 12.88 5.40 -6.52
N HIS A 112 14.08 5.11 -6.00
CA HIS A 112 14.79 3.87 -6.34
C HIS A 112 13.99 2.63 -5.94
N GLY A 113 13.80 1.73 -6.91
CA GLY A 113 13.06 0.48 -6.69
C GLY A 113 11.54 0.66 -6.60
N LEU A 114 10.97 1.78 -7.09
CA LEU A 114 9.54 2.04 -7.11
C LEU A 114 8.72 0.87 -7.68
N TYR A 115 9.12 0.34 -8.84
CA TYR A 115 8.41 -0.80 -9.43
C TYR A 115 8.54 -2.06 -8.57
N SER A 116 9.74 -2.35 -8.05
CA SER A 116 9.95 -3.49 -7.16
C SER A 116 9.11 -3.40 -5.88
N PHE A 117 8.97 -2.21 -5.30
CA PHE A 117 8.06 -1.95 -4.19
C PHE A 117 6.61 -2.30 -4.57
N CYS A 118 6.16 -1.87 -5.75
CA CYS A 118 4.85 -2.21 -6.31
C CYS A 118 4.64 -3.72 -6.45
N GLN A 119 5.62 -4.41 -7.01
CA GLN A 119 5.55 -5.86 -7.18
C GLN A 119 5.48 -6.61 -5.84
N THR A 120 6.22 -6.15 -4.82
CA THR A 120 6.25 -6.80 -3.51
C THR A 120 4.88 -6.72 -2.80
N TYR A 121 4.29 -5.53 -2.66
CA TYR A 121 3.02 -5.42 -1.95
C TYR A 121 1.86 -6.03 -2.76
N ALA A 122 1.85 -5.87 -4.09
CA ALA A 122 0.82 -6.47 -4.93
C ALA A 122 0.90 -8.00 -4.91
N GLY A 123 2.11 -8.55 -4.96
CA GLY A 123 2.36 -9.99 -4.91
C GLY A 123 1.89 -10.63 -3.60
N GLY A 124 2.01 -9.92 -2.47
CA GLY A 124 1.46 -10.37 -1.19
C GLY A 124 -0.06 -10.46 -1.19
N SER A 125 -0.75 -9.46 -1.74
CA SER A 125 -2.21 -9.43 -1.78
C SER A 125 -2.78 -10.46 -2.77
N ILE A 126 -2.19 -10.58 -3.96
CA ILE A 126 -2.55 -11.62 -4.95
C ILE A 126 -2.29 -13.01 -4.38
N GLY A 127 -1.09 -13.24 -3.81
CA GLY A 127 -0.74 -14.53 -3.20
C GLY A 127 -1.70 -14.92 -2.07
N GLY A 128 -2.11 -13.95 -1.24
CA GLY A 128 -3.11 -14.15 -0.20
C GLY A 128 -4.47 -14.58 -0.75
N ALA A 129 -4.95 -13.90 -1.79
CA ALA A 129 -6.19 -14.26 -2.49
C ALA A 129 -6.13 -15.67 -3.10
N VAL A 130 -5.03 -16.03 -3.74
CA VAL A 130 -4.81 -17.40 -4.26
C VAL A 130 -4.91 -18.42 -3.12
N LYS A 131 -4.24 -18.21 -1.97
CA LYS A 131 -4.33 -19.17 -0.85
C LYS A 131 -5.74 -19.29 -0.27
N LEU A 132 -6.52 -18.21 -0.24
CA LEU A 132 -7.91 -18.22 0.19
C LEU A 132 -8.81 -18.99 -0.79
N ASN A 133 -8.67 -18.75 -2.09
CA ASN A 133 -9.39 -19.47 -3.15
C ASN A 133 -9.19 -20.98 -3.04
N HIS A 134 -7.93 -21.40 -2.85
CA HIS A 134 -7.55 -22.81 -2.75
C HIS A 134 -7.70 -23.42 -1.34
N LYS A 135 -8.34 -22.71 -0.40
CA LYS A 135 -8.60 -23.16 0.98
C LYS A 135 -7.33 -23.62 1.72
N LYS A 136 -6.19 -23.00 1.38
CA LYS A 136 -4.88 -23.27 2.01
C LYS A 136 -4.67 -22.46 3.28
N CYS A 137 -5.36 -21.33 3.41
CA CYS A 137 -5.48 -20.57 4.65
C CYS A 137 -6.94 -20.14 4.87
N ASP A 138 -7.29 -19.87 6.12
CA ASP A 138 -8.56 -19.24 6.49
C ASP A 138 -8.42 -17.71 6.50
N ILE A 139 -7.21 -17.21 6.82
CA ILE A 139 -6.89 -15.79 6.92
C ILE A 139 -5.55 -15.55 6.22
N ALA A 140 -5.49 -14.54 5.35
CA ALA A 140 -4.26 -14.05 4.75
C ALA A 140 -4.01 -12.60 5.19
N ILE A 141 -2.80 -12.29 5.65
CA ILE A 141 -2.40 -10.98 6.15
C ILE A 141 -1.25 -10.44 5.30
N ASN A 142 -1.42 -9.28 4.69
CA ASN A 142 -0.37 -8.55 3.99
C ASN A 142 -0.36 -7.08 4.43
N TRP A 143 0.47 -6.73 5.42
CA TRP A 143 0.54 -5.36 5.91
C TRP A 143 1.16 -4.38 4.92
N ALA A 144 1.94 -4.86 3.95
CA ALA A 144 2.55 -4.01 2.93
C ALA A 144 1.53 -3.48 1.91
N GLY A 145 0.40 -4.17 1.73
CA GLY A 145 -0.67 -3.83 0.79
C GLY A 145 -1.66 -2.80 1.34
N GLY A 146 -2.85 -2.77 0.73
CA GLY A 146 -3.92 -1.83 1.09
C GLY A 146 -3.79 -0.47 0.42
N LEU A 147 -3.12 -0.38 -0.74
CA LEU A 147 -2.86 0.86 -1.47
C LEU A 147 -4.06 1.22 -2.36
N HIS A 148 -5.14 1.65 -1.71
CA HIS A 148 -6.48 1.79 -2.30
C HIS A 148 -6.70 3.01 -3.23
N HIS A 149 -5.81 4.01 -3.22
CA HIS A 149 -6.03 5.24 -3.98
C HIS A 149 -5.63 5.11 -5.46
N ALA A 150 -4.78 4.14 -5.81
CA ALA A 150 -4.29 3.94 -7.16
C ALA A 150 -5.44 3.67 -8.14
N LYS A 151 -5.41 4.34 -9.29
CA LYS A 151 -6.42 4.23 -10.35
C LYS A 151 -5.89 3.38 -11.50
N LYS A 152 -6.76 3.09 -12.47
CA LYS A 152 -6.42 2.25 -13.63
C LYS A 152 -5.22 2.80 -14.43
N CYS A 153 -5.13 4.12 -14.58
CA CYS A 153 -4.12 4.77 -15.43
C CYS A 153 -3.27 5.81 -14.70
N GLU A 154 -3.35 5.94 -13.37
CA GLU A 154 -2.62 6.99 -12.64
C GLU A 154 -2.39 6.62 -11.18
N ALA A 155 -1.31 7.17 -10.62
CA ALA A 155 -1.02 7.12 -9.20
C ALA A 155 -1.85 8.16 -8.44
N SER A 156 -2.12 7.93 -7.15
CA SER A 156 -2.83 8.89 -6.31
C SER A 156 -2.59 8.58 -4.84
N GLY A 157 -2.42 9.59 -4.00
CA GLY A 157 -2.34 9.45 -2.54
C GLY A 157 -1.33 8.38 -2.08
N PHE A 158 -0.08 8.49 -2.54
CA PHE A 158 1.02 7.54 -2.27
C PHE A 158 0.86 6.15 -2.91
N CYS A 159 -0.20 5.91 -3.68
CA CYS A 159 -0.53 4.60 -4.24
C CYS A 159 -0.27 4.55 -5.75
N TYR A 160 0.52 3.57 -6.21
CA TYR A 160 0.87 3.41 -7.63
C TYR A 160 0.13 2.24 -8.28
N VAL A 161 0.09 1.07 -7.61
CA VAL A 161 -0.65 -0.12 -8.03
C VAL A 161 -1.72 -0.42 -6.98
N ASN A 162 -2.93 -0.74 -7.43
CA ASN A 162 -4.05 -1.06 -6.56
C ASN A 162 -4.08 -2.57 -6.30
N ASP A 163 -3.34 -3.01 -5.28
CA ASP A 163 -3.23 -4.41 -4.91
C ASP A 163 -4.56 -5.02 -4.44
N ILE A 164 -5.46 -4.18 -3.91
CA ILE A 164 -6.79 -4.59 -3.46
C ILE A 164 -7.64 -5.03 -4.64
N VAL A 165 -7.70 -4.21 -5.70
CA VAL A 165 -8.45 -4.57 -6.92
C VAL A 165 -7.90 -5.86 -7.53
N LEU A 166 -6.57 -6.00 -7.59
CA LEU A 166 -5.94 -7.22 -8.12
C LEU A 166 -6.28 -8.46 -7.28
N ALA A 167 -6.26 -8.34 -5.94
CA ALA A 167 -6.65 -9.41 -5.04
C ALA A 167 -8.14 -9.77 -5.15
N ILE A 168 -9.03 -8.78 -5.29
CA ILE A 168 -10.46 -9.01 -5.49
C ILE A 168 -10.72 -9.69 -6.84
N LEU A 169 -10.07 -9.24 -7.92
CA LEU A 169 -10.16 -9.92 -9.22
C LEU A 169 -9.70 -11.38 -9.14
N GLU A 170 -8.75 -11.70 -8.26
CA GLU A 170 -8.37 -13.08 -8.00
C GLU A 170 -9.44 -13.84 -7.22
N LEU A 171 -10.01 -13.26 -6.16
CA LEU A 171 -11.09 -13.88 -5.38
C LEU A 171 -12.34 -14.17 -6.25
N LEU A 172 -12.69 -13.24 -7.15
CA LEU A 172 -13.86 -13.37 -8.04
C LEU A 172 -13.78 -14.55 -9.02
N LYS A 173 -12.61 -15.22 -9.15
CA LYS A 173 -12.52 -16.50 -9.88
C LYS A 173 -13.29 -17.64 -9.21
N TYR A 174 -13.49 -17.58 -7.88
CA TYR A 174 -14.12 -18.64 -7.08
C TYR A 174 -15.28 -18.18 -6.22
N HIS A 175 -15.43 -16.87 -6.05
CA HIS A 175 -16.44 -16.25 -5.22
C HIS A 175 -17.35 -15.38 -6.10
N GLU A 176 -18.63 -15.72 -6.17
CA GLU A 176 -19.60 -14.89 -6.88
C GLU A 176 -19.73 -13.54 -6.16
N ALA A 177 -19.85 -12.46 -6.92
CA ALA A 177 -20.29 -11.20 -6.35
C ALA A 177 -21.80 -11.34 -6.17
N ASP A 178 -22.26 -11.48 -4.93
CA ASP A 178 -23.68 -11.47 -4.63
C ASP A 178 -24.29 -10.20 -5.26
N GLU A 179 -25.31 -10.37 -6.10
CA GLU A 179 -26.15 -9.26 -6.54
C GLU A 179 -26.94 -8.83 -5.30
N ASP A 180 -26.58 -7.70 -4.70
CA ASP A 180 -27.37 -7.09 -3.63
C ASP A 180 -28.84 -7.04 -4.11
N GLU A 181 -29.74 -7.72 -3.38
CA GLU A 181 -31.18 -7.72 -3.70
C GLU A 181 -31.83 -6.33 -3.53
N ASP A 182 -31.06 -5.33 -3.11
CA ASP A 182 -31.49 -3.94 -2.90
C ASP A 182 -31.88 -3.23 -4.22
N ASP A 183 -31.44 -3.70 -5.39
CA ASP A 183 -31.86 -3.17 -6.69
C ASP A 183 -33.23 -3.73 -7.17
N LYS A 184 -33.89 -4.62 -6.40
CA LYS A 184 -35.21 -5.19 -6.77
C LYS A 184 -36.41 -4.58 -6.03
N MET A 185 -36.21 -3.50 -5.26
CA MET A 185 -37.29 -2.86 -4.48
C MET A 185 -37.89 -1.57 -5.09
N GLU A 186 -37.60 -1.20 -6.34
CA GLU A 186 -38.30 -0.12 -7.05
C GLU A 186 -39.14 -0.63 -8.22
N GLU A 187 -40.11 -1.52 -7.98
CA GLU A 187 -41.27 -1.63 -8.87
C GLU A 187 -42.43 -2.34 -8.19
N LYS A 188 -43.08 -1.67 -7.22
CA LYS A 188 -44.49 -1.89 -6.85
C LYS A 188 -44.95 -0.87 -5.79
N GLY A 189 -45.37 0.29 -6.27
CA GLY A 189 -46.19 1.25 -5.54
C GLY A 189 -47.40 1.65 -6.41
N PRO A 190 -48.61 1.82 -5.82
CA PRO A 190 -49.86 1.96 -6.57
C PRO A 190 -50.09 3.39 -7.08
N ASP A 191 -50.77 3.51 -8.22
CA ASP A 191 -51.46 4.69 -8.79
C ASP A 191 -51.12 6.07 -8.18
N SER A 192 -50.31 6.86 -8.88
CA SER A 192 -50.52 8.31 -8.95
C SER A 192 -49.77 8.91 -10.15
N ASP A 193 -50.53 9.51 -11.07
CA ASP A 193 -50.05 10.29 -12.21
C ASP A 193 -49.25 11.53 -11.75
N VAL A 194 -47.92 11.50 -11.83
CA VAL A 194 -47.08 12.70 -11.97
C VAL A 194 -45.82 12.35 -12.78
N TYR A 195 -45.73 12.87 -14.01
CA TYR A 195 -44.48 12.90 -14.76
C TYR A 195 -43.52 13.90 -14.11
N VAL A 196 -42.37 13.42 -13.62
CA VAL A 196 -41.19 14.25 -13.39
C VAL A 196 -40.05 13.60 -14.17
N GLU A 197 -39.71 14.17 -15.32
CA GLU A 197 -38.44 13.86 -15.99
C GLU A 197 -37.31 14.49 -15.16
N SER A 198 -36.55 13.65 -14.46
CA SER A 198 -35.21 14.00 -13.99
C SER A 198 -34.22 13.07 -14.65
N GLU A 199 -33.37 13.62 -15.51
CA GLU A 199 -32.26 12.92 -16.15
C GLU A 199 -31.28 12.40 -15.09
N SER A 200 -31.47 11.17 -14.64
CA SER A 200 -30.41 10.40 -13.98
C SER A 200 -29.49 9.85 -15.06
N ASN A 201 -28.31 10.43 -15.22
CA ASN A 201 -27.21 9.84 -15.97
C ASN A 201 -26.86 8.49 -15.35
N SER A 202 -27.41 7.42 -15.92
CA SER A 202 -27.08 6.05 -15.58
C SER A 202 -25.61 5.81 -15.89
N ILE A 203 -24.87 5.30 -14.90
CA ILE A 203 -23.50 4.82 -15.08
C ILE A 203 -23.57 3.63 -16.05
N PRO A 204 -22.96 3.69 -17.26
CA PRO A 204 -23.06 2.59 -18.19
C PRO A 204 -22.08 1.47 -17.80
N ASN A 205 -22.60 0.24 -17.75
CA ASN A 205 -21.90 -1.04 -17.85
C ASN A 205 -21.04 -1.49 -16.65
N ARG A 206 -21.70 -2.15 -15.68
CA ARG A 206 -21.08 -3.16 -14.81
C ARG A 206 -20.61 -4.32 -15.71
N VAL A 207 -19.30 -4.53 -15.82
CA VAL A 207 -18.72 -5.64 -16.58
C VAL A 207 -19.18 -6.95 -15.94
N ARG A 208 -20.13 -7.62 -16.58
CA ARG A 208 -20.50 -9.00 -16.26
C ARG A 208 -19.33 -9.90 -16.64
N MET A 209 -18.41 -10.15 -15.70
CA MET A 209 -17.50 -11.28 -15.86
C MET A 209 -18.37 -12.53 -15.76
N LYS A 210 -18.59 -13.19 -16.90
CA LYS A 210 -19.17 -14.53 -16.91
C LYS A 210 -18.30 -15.40 -16.01
N SER A 211 -18.91 -16.28 -15.22
CA SER A 211 -18.23 -17.37 -14.52
C SER A 211 -17.26 -18.03 -15.50
N VAL A 212 -15.97 -17.71 -15.38
CA VAL A 212 -14.92 -18.29 -16.22
C VAL A 212 -14.61 -19.61 -15.56
N GLU A 213 -14.85 -20.73 -16.25
CA GLU A 213 -14.33 -22.01 -15.77
C GLU A 213 -12.81 -21.88 -15.58
N PRO A 214 -12.22 -22.42 -14.51
CA PRO A 214 -10.81 -22.23 -14.22
C PRO A 214 -9.97 -22.70 -15.41
N GLU A 215 -9.36 -21.76 -16.13
CA GLU A 215 -8.52 -22.06 -17.29
C GLU A 215 -7.23 -22.77 -16.85
N GLU A 216 -6.49 -23.38 -17.78
CA GLU A 216 -5.16 -23.98 -17.48
C GLU A 216 -4.21 -23.00 -16.75
N ASN A 217 -4.42 -21.69 -16.93
CA ASN A 217 -3.72 -20.61 -16.24
C ASN A 217 -3.89 -20.62 -14.72
N ASP A 218 -4.99 -21.10 -14.14
CA ASP A 218 -5.20 -21.11 -12.69
C ASP A 218 -4.31 -22.12 -11.95
N LYS A 219 -4.01 -23.26 -12.60
CA LYS A 219 -3.03 -24.21 -12.07
C LYS A 219 -1.63 -23.62 -12.08
N ASP A 220 -1.32 -22.76 -13.04
CA ASP A 220 -0.03 -22.09 -13.13
C ASP A 220 0.09 -20.93 -12.13
N ASP A 221 -0.98 -20.16 -11.89
CA ASP A 221 -0.98 -19.13 -10.84
C ASP A 221 -0.78 -19.79 -9.46
N MET A 222 -1.44 -20.92 -9.18
CA MET A 222 -1.16 -21.66 -7.95
C MET A 222 0.30 -22.12 -7.89
N LYS A 223 0.89 -22.74 -8.93
CA LYS A 223 2.32 -23.13 -8.89
C LYS A 223 3.24 -21.95 -8.58
N VAL A 224 2.93 -20.78 -9.14
CA VAL A 224 3.72 -19.56 -8.95
C VAL A 224 3.64 -19.07 -7.53
N TYR A 225 2.46 -19.04 -6.91
CA TYR A 225 2.27 -18.53 -5.56
C TYR A 225 2.35 -19.61 -4.44
N GLU A 226 2.40 -20.90 -4.81
CA GLU A 226 2.55 -22.06 -3.91
C GLU A 226 4.01 -22.25 -3.46
N HIS A 227 4.99 -21.92 -4.29
CA HIS A 227 6.42 -21.97 -3.95
C HIS A 227 6.92 -20.74 -3.17
N THR A 228 6.02 -19.98 -2.54
CA THR A 228 6.41 -18.89 -1.65
C THR A 228 7.23 -19.46 -0.49
N ARG A 229 8.51 -19.10 -0.44
CA ARG A 229 9.45 -19.62 0.57
C ARG A 229 8.98 -19.16 1.96
N GLU A 230 8.89 -20.11 2.89
CA GLU A 230 8.73 -19.76 4.29
C GLU A 230 9.96 -18.97 4.73
N VAL A 231 9.70 -17.83 5.38
CA VAL A 231 10.78 -17.07 6.03
C VAL A 231 10.99 -17.75 7.38
N GLY A 232 12.15 -18.39 7.55
CA GLY A 232 12.50 -19.05 8.80
C GLY A 232 12.35 -18.09 9.98
N SER A 233 11.74 -18.57 11.08
CA SER A 233 11.54 -17.81 12.33
C SER A 233 12.87 -17.25 12.90
N SER A 234 14.00 -17.86 12.54
CA SER A 234 15.34 -17.48 12.96
C SER A 234 16.05 -16.67 11.88
N SER A 235 15.98 -15.34 11.93
CA SER A 235 17.07 -14.42 11.58
C SER A 235 16.59 -12.97 11.75
N VAL A 236 16.34 -12.60 13.01
CA VAL A 236 16.58 -11.21 13.40
C VAL A 236 18.01 -11.19 13.93
N GLU A 237 19.00 -11.23 13.04
CA GLU A 237 20.34 -10.80 13.43
C GLU A 237 20.29 -9.28 13.55
N MET A 238 20.03 -8.83 14.77
CA MET A 238 20.19 -7.44 15.15
C MET A 238 21.68 -7.24 15.37
N THR A 239 22.38 -6.61 14.43
CA THR A 239 23.63 -5.95 14.74
C THR A 239 23.29 -4.76 15.65
N CYS A 240 23.19 -5.05 16.95
CA CYS A 240 23.31 -4.03 17.99
C CYS A 240 24.68 -3.39 17.80
N LEU A 241 24.73 -2.18 17.24
CA LEU A 241 25.83 -1.29 17.54
C LEU A 241 25.76 -1.05 19.05
N GLU A 242 26.64 -1.72 19.79
CA GLU A 242 26.94 -1.41 21.19
C GLU A 242 27.52 0.01 21.25
N GLY A 243 26.64 1.01 21.16
CA GLY A 243 26.90 2.38 21.58
C GLY A 243 26.40 2.50 23.01
N SER A 244 27.30 2.27 23.96
CA SER A 244 27.10 2.56 25.39
C SER A 244 26.77 4.04 25.59
N ILE A 245 25.48 4.39 25.62
CA ILE A 245 25.04 5.67 26.18
C ILE A 245 24.85 5.44 27.67
N SER A 246 25.94 5.67 28.41
CA SER A 246 25.87 5.89 29.85
C SER A 246 25.07 7.16 30.11
N ALA A 247 24.10 7.05 31.00
CA ALA A 247 23.32 8.17 31.49
C ALA A 247 24.16 8.93 32.53
N GLU A 248 24.97 9.89 32.07
CA GLU A 248 25.56 10.95 32.90
C GLU A 248 26.32 11.92 32.00
N GLU A 249 25.67 13.01 31.57
CA GLU A 249 26.25 14.37 31.51
C GLU A 249 25.17 15.36 31.04
N VAL A 250 24.68 16.15 32.01
CA VAL A 250 23.78 17.29 31.85
C VAL A 250 24.63 18.55 32.00
N ILE A 251 25.19 19.09 30.92
CA ILE A 251 25.77 20.45 30.76
C ILE A 251 26.32 20.53 29.32
N ASP A 252 26.16 21.52 28.46
CA ASP A 252 25.78 22.93 28.52
C ASP A 252 25.39 23.36 27.08
N ALA A 253 24.40 24.23 26.90
CA ALA A 253 23.95 24.68 25.58
C ALA A 253 24.80 25.88 25.11
N PRO A 254 25.29 25.93 23.84
CA PRO A 254 25.99 27.10 23.38
C PRO A 254 25.00 28.25 23.14
N HIS A 255 25.17 29.30 23.95
CA HIS A 255 24.60 30.63 23.74
C HIS A 255 25.11 31.25 22.42
N ASP A 256 24.26 31.30 21.40
CA ASP A 256 24.48 32.19 20.25
C ASP A 256 24.12 33.62 20.66
N LYS A 257 25.14 34.48 20.74
CA LYS A 257 25.00 35.92 20.93
C LYS A 257 24.56 36.55 19.61
N VAL A 258 23.31 36.99 19.57
CA VAL A 258 22.83 37.96 18.59
C VAL A 258 23.32 39.35 19.01
N GLU A 259 24.32 39.89 18.30
CA GLU A 259 24.71 41.30 18.45
C GLU A 259 23.65 42.20 17.77
N GLN A 260 22.92 42.96 18.57
CA GLN A 260 22.17 44.13 18.12
C GLN A 260 23.03 45.39 18.30
N PRO A 261 23.04 46.34 17.35
CA PRO A 261 23.82 47.56 17.48
C PRO A 261 23.18 48.52 18.50
N ASN A 262 24.00 48.99 19.43
CA ASN A 262 23.65 49.92 20.50
C ASN A 262 23.12 51.25 19.96
N SER A 263 21.92 51.61 20.40
CA SER A 263 21.42 52.98 20.35
C SER A 263 21.96 53.77 21.54
N LYS A 264 22.49 54.97 21.29
CA LYS A 264 22.35 56.10 22.22
C LYS A 264 22.70 57.42 21.54
N ASN A 265 21.73 58.33 21.70
CA ASN A 265 21.77 59.78 21.59
C ASN A 265 21.90 60.37 20.18
N LEU A 266 20.81 60.97 19.72
CA LEU A 266 20.67 62.43 19.78
C LEU A 266 19.19 62.80 19.64
N HIS A 267 18.70 63.45 20.69
CA HIS A 267 17.48 64.22 20.71
C HIS A 267 17.93 65.64 20.44
N ASP A 268 17.66 66.20 19.26
CA ASP A 268 17.53 67.64 19.05
C ASP A 268 17.14 67.96 17.59
N GLN A 269 16.05 68.73 17.47
CA GLN A 269 15.81 69.83 16.51
C GLN A 269 15.59 69.41 15.04
N HIS A 270 14.37 69.45 14.50
CA HIS A 270 13.62 70.64 14.03
C HIS A 270 14.48 71.63 13.23
N ASP A 271 13.96 71.93 12.03
CA ASP A 271 14.19 73.12 11.18
C ASP A 271 15.04 72.99 9.90
N GLU A 272 14.31 73.15 8.78
CA GLU A 272 14.57 74.02 7.63
C GLU A 272 15.61 73.69 6.53
N MET A 273 15.29 74.26 5.35
CA MET A 273 15.98 74.34 4.04
C MET A 273 15.73 73.17 3.08
N GLU A 274 14.92 73.29 2.02
CA GLU A 274 14.82 74.33 0.99
C GLU A 274 16.16 74.75 0.35
N GLN A 275 16.25 74.50 -0.95
CA GLN A 275 17.09 75.15 -1.98
C GLN A 275 18.61 74.88 -1.98
N ASP A 276 19.07 74.10 -2.96
CA ASP A 276 19.83 74.59 -4.13
C ASP A 276 19.92 73.52 -5.24
#